data_AF-A0A453FKR0-F1
#
_entry.id   AF-A0A453FKR0-F1
#
_cell.length_a   1.000
_cell.length_b   1.000
_cell.length_c   1.000
_cell.angle_alpha   90.00
_cell.angle_beta   90.00
_cell.angle_gamma   90.00
#
_symmetry.space_group_name_H-M   'P 1'
#
loop_
_entity.id
_entity.type
_entity.pdbx_description
1 polymer ?
#
loop_
_entity_poly.entity_id
_entity_poly.type
_entity_poly.pdbx_seq_one_letter_code
_entity_poly.pdbx_strand_id
1 'polypeptide(L)'
;VKKLQREGNLDAIVDRNLNNSFDRQEVEMMMQIALLCTQGSPEDRPSMSEVVRMLEGEGLAERWEEWQQVEVTRREDYERMQQRFDWGEDSIYNQDAIELSAGR
;
A
#
# COMPACT_ATOMS: atom_id res chain seq x y z
N VAL A 1 2.71 -7.45 5.38
CA VAL A 1 1.87 -8.33 4.52
C VAL A 1 2.01 -8.00 3.04
N LYS A 2 1.67 -6.78 2.54
CA LYS A 2 1.81 -6.41 1.11
C LYS A 2 3.19 -6.71 0.49
N LYS A 3 4.28 -6.48 1.24
CA LYS A 3 5.65 -6.85 0.81
C LYS A 3 5.80 -8.36 0.56
N LEU A 4 5.41 -9.18 1.53
CA LEU A 4 5.49 -10.65 1.46
C LEU A 4 4.59 -11.21 0.35
N GLN A 5 3.45 -10.57 0.08
CA GLN A 5 2.58 -10.89 -1.06
C GLN A 5 3.31 -10.77 -2.39
N ARG A 6 3.96 -9.63 -2.63
CA ARG A 6 4.70 -9.37 -3.87
C ARG A 6 5.91 -10.29 -4.04
N GLU A 7 6.51 -10.70 -2.93
CA GLU A 7 7.64 -11.64 -2.91
C GLU A 7 7.19 -13.10 -3.08
N GLY A 8 5.88 -13.38 -3.10
CA GLY A 8 5.33 -14.73 -3.22
C GLY A 8 5.62 -15.63 -2.01
N ASN A 9 6.03 -15.05 -0.88
CA ASN A 9 6.43 -15.80 0.31
C ASN A 9 5.21 -16.15 1.19
N LEU A 10 4.38 -17.07 0.70
CA LEU A 10 3.17 -17.51 1.39
C LEU A 10 3.46 -18.22 2.72
N ASP A 11 4.57 -18.95 2.82
CA ASP A 11 4.92 -19.72 4.02
C ASP A 11 5.23 -18.80 5.22
N ALA A 12 5.63 -17.55 4.97
CA ALA A 12 5.80 -16.53 6.00
C ALA A 12 4.48 -15.89 6.47
N ILE A 13 3.37 -16.18 5.79
CA ILE A 13 2.06 -15.56 6.02
C ILE A 13 1.07 -16.56 6.61
N VAL A 14 1.11 -17.81 6.14
CA VAL A 14 0.19 -18.87 6.57
C VAL A 14 0.47 -19.28 8.02
N ASP A 15 -0.59 -19.58 8.77
CA ASP A 15 -0.48 -20.09 10.13
C ASP A 15 0.29 -21.43 10.15
N ARG A 16 1.32 -21.50 10.99
CA ARG A 16 2.17 -22.69 11.17
C ARG A 16 1.38 -23.89 11.70
N ASN A 17 0.28 -23.66 12.43
CA ASN A 17 -0.58 -24.71 12.96
C ASN A 17 -1.35 -25.46 11.87
N LEU A 18 -1.44 -24.90 10.65
CA LEU A 18 -1.98 -25.58 9.49
C LEU A 18 -1.02 -26.65 8.95
N ASN A 19 0.21 -26.80 9.47
CA ASN A 19 1.12 -27.91 9.16
C ASN A 19 1.28 -28.20 7.65
N ASN A 20 1.31 -27.16 6.81
CA ASN A 20 1.32 -27.26 5.34
C ASN A 20 0.13 -28.03 4.72
N SER A 21 -0.95 -28.24 5.47
CA SER A 21 -2.21 -28.79 4.98
C SER A 21 -3.13 -27.67 4.50
N PHE A 22 -2.72 -27.00 3.43
CA PHE A 22 -3.52 -25.96 2.78
C PHE A 22 -3.26 -25.97 1.27
N ASP A 23 -4.26 -25.52 0.51
CA ASP A 23 -4.08 -25.25 -0.90
C ASP A 23 -3.45 -23.86 -1.10
N ARG A 24 -2.37 -23.78 -1.89
CA ARG A 24 -1.65 -22.52 -2.10
C ARG A 24 -2.50 -21.50 -2.86
N GLN A 25 -3.33 -21.95 -3.79
CA GLN A 25 -4.21 -21.10 -4.59
C GLN A 25 -5.35 -20.53 -3.73
N GLU A 26 -5.93 -21.34 -2.84
CA GLU A 26 -6.94 -20.85 -1.88
C GLU A 26 -6.35 -19.80 -0.93
N VAL A 27 -5.13 -20.04 -0.41
CA VAL A 27 -4.44 -19.07 0.44
C VAL A 27 -4.18 -17.77 -0.32
N GLU A 28 -3.71 -17.85 -1.57
CA GLU A 28 -3.47 -16.68 -2.39
C GLU A 28 -4.76 -15.88 -2.64
N MET A 29 -5.84 -16.57 -3.00
CA MET A 29 -7.17 -15.98 -3.17
C MET A 29 -7.66 -15.28 -1.89
N MET A 30 -7.60 -15.96 -0.75
CA MET A 30 -7.99 -15.40 0.55
C MET A 30 -7.16 -14.18 0.91
N MET A 31 -5.87 -14.19 0.57
CA MET A 31 -4.99 -13.09 0.84
C MET A 31 -5.28 -11.87 -0.04
N GLN A 32 -5.61 -12.08 -1.31
CA GLN A 32 -6.05 -11.02 -2.21
C GLN A 32 -7.34 -10.36 -1.69
N ILE A 33 -8.34 -11.18 -1.34
CA ILE A 33 -9.61 -10.71 -0.77
C ILE A 33 -9.37 -9.93 0.54
N ALA A 34 -8.52 -10.44 1.44
CA ALA A 34 -8.19 -9.77 2.69
C ALA A 34 -7.52 -8.40 2.46
N LEU A 35 -6.63 -8.30 1.47
CA LEU A 35 -5.98 -7.03 1.12
C LEU A 35 -6.96 -6.02 0.52
N LEU A 36 -7.93 -6.45 -0.28
CA LEU A 36 -9.03 -5.60 -0.77
C LEU A 36 -9.93 -5.12 0.40
N CYS A 37 -10.27 -6.00 1.34
CA CYS A 37 -11.15 -5.65 2.47
C CYS A 37 -10.49 -4.70 3.48
N THR A 38 -9.16 -4.68 3.56
CA THR A 38 -8.40 -3.90 4.54
C THR A 38 -7.82 -2.61 3.96
N GLN A 39 -8.33 -2.14 2.82
CA GLN A 39 -7.93 -0.88 2.21
C GLN A 39 -8.16 0.31 3.16
N GLY A 40 -7.24 1.27 3.09
CA GLY A 40 -7.23 2.44 3.97
C GLY A 40 -8.48 3.29 3.82
N SER A 41 -8.91 3.53 2.58
CA SER A 41 -10.16 4.23 2.28
C SER A 41 -11.34 3.28 2.41
N PRO A 42 -12.40 3.63 3.16
CA PRO A 42 -13.62 2.83 3.24
C PRO A 42 -14.32 2.65 1.88
N GLU A 43 -14.21 3.63 0.98
CA GLU A 43 -14.89 3.62 -0.32
C GLU A 43 -14.31 2.58 -1.29
N ASP A 44 -13.05 2.20 -1.12
CA ASP A 44 -12.38 1.24 -1.99
C ASP A 44 -12.75 -0.22 -1.62
N ARG A 45 -13.14 -0.43 -0.35
CA ARG A 45 -13.40 -1.76 0.20
C ARG A 45 -14.59 -2.41 -0.49
N PRO A 46 -14.50 -3.69 -0.88
CA PRO A 46 -15.61 -4.41 -1.47
C PRO A 46 -16.78 -4.55 -0.47
N SER A 47 -17.99 -4.50 -1.00
CA SER A 47 -19.19 -4.91 -0.26
C SER A 47 -19.13 -6.38 0.12
N MET A 48 -19.80 -6.78 1.20
CA MET A 48 -19.82 -8.19 1.60
C MET A 48 -20.43 -9.11 0.53
N SER A 49 -21.34 -8.61 -0.31
CA SER A 49 -21.85 -9.35 -1.47
C SER A 49 -20.79 -9.60 -2.54
N GLU A 50 -19.94 -8.61 -2.84
CA GLU A 50 -18.81 -8.80 -3.75
C GLU A 50 -17.79 -9.78 -3.16
N VAL A 51 -17.54 -9.70 -1.84
CA VAL A 51 -16.65 -10.66 -1.14
C VAL A 51 -17.15 -12.09 -1.29
N VAL A 52 -18.45 -12.34 -1.10
CA VAL A 52 -19.02 -13.68 -1.30
C VAL A 52 -18.83 -14.15 -2.75
N ARG A 53 -19.10 -13.30 -3.74
CA ARG A 53 -18.89 -13.66 -5.16
C ARG A 53 -17.43 -13.98 -5.47
N MET A 54 -16.48 -13.21 -4.91
CA MET A 54 -15.05 -13.50 -5.04
C MET A 54 -14.67 -14.84 -4.42
N LEU A 55 -15.24 -15.20 -3.27
CA LEU A 55 -15.04 -16.51 -2.63
C LEU A 55 -15.67 -17.66 -3.43
N GLU A 56 -16.74 -17.39 -4.17
CA GLU A 56 -17.38 -18.34 -5.09
C GLU A 56 -16.62 -18.47 -6.43
N GLY A 57 -15.54 -17.68 -6.62
CA GLY A 57 -14.66 -17.75 -7.79
C GLY A 57 -14.95 -16.70 -8.88
N GLU A 58 -15.80 -15.71 -8.60
CA GLU A 58 -16.20 -14.69 -9.57
C GLU A 58 -15.50 -13.33 -9.34
N GLY A 59 -14.96 -12.74 -10.41
CA GLY A 59 -14.56 -11.32 -10.44
C GLY A 59 -13.32 -10.91 -9.63
N LEU A 60 -12.70 -11.83 -8.89
CA LEU A 60 -11.50 -11.50 -8.09
C LEU A 60 -10.32 -11.06 -8.97
N ALA A 61 -10.06 -11.75 -10.07
CA ALA A 61 -8.90 -11.47 -10.93
C ALA A 61 -8.93 -10.04 -11.49
N GLU A 62 -10.09 -9.63 -12.01
CA GLU A 62 -10.33 -8.29 -12.56
C GLU A 62 -10.13 -7.22 -11.48
N ARG A 63 -10.80 -7.39 -10.33
CA ARG A 63 -10.70 -6.45 -9.21
C ARG A 63 -9.30 -6.37 -8.62
N TRP A 64 -8.57 -7.49 -8.61
CA TRP A 64 -7.20 -7.54 -8.13
C TRP A 64 -6.24 -6.78 -9.05
N GLU A 65 -6.42 -6.88 -10.36
CA GLU A 65 -5.62 -6.16 -11.35
C GLU A 65 -5.82 -4.63 -11.22
N GLU A 66 -7.07 -4.19 -11.07
CA GLU A 66 -7.39 -2.77 -10.80
C GLU A 66 -6.68 -2.27 -9.53
N TRP A 67 -6.74 -3.05 -8.46
CA TRP A 67 -6.08 -2.69 -7.21
C TRP A 67 -4.55 -2.57 -7.36
N GLN A 68 -3.92 -3.48 -8.09
CA GLN A 68 -2.46 -3.42 -8.31
C GLN A 68 -2.06 -2.13 -9.04
N GLN A 69 -2.83 -1.72 -10.05
CA GLN A 69 -2.58 -0.48 -10.78
C GLN A 69 -2.70 0.73 -9.85
N VAL A 70 -3.78 0.81 -9.07
CA VAL A 70 -4.01 1.91 -8.12
C VAL A 70 -2.90 1.98 -7.06
N GLU A 71 -2.46 0.84 -6.52
CA GLU A 71 -1.41 0.80 -5.51
C GLU A 71 -0.05 1.23 -6.08
N VAL A 72 0.25 0.90 -7.34
CA VAL A 72 1.44 1.39 -8.06
C VAL A 72 1.38 2.90 -8.24
N THR A 73 0.27 3.42 -8.78
CA THR A 73 0.08 4.87 -8.97
C THR A 73 0.21 5.62 -7.64
N ARG A 74 -0.44 5.13 -6.59
CA ARG A 74 -0.38 5.74 -5.25
C ARG A 74 1.05 5.77 -4.72
N ARG A 75 1.83 4.72 -4.93
CA ARG A 75 3.24 4.68 -4.53
C ARG A 75 4.07 5.71 -5.31
N GLU A 76 3.90 5.77 -6.63
CA GLU A 76 4.59 6.76 -7.47
C GLU A 76 4.24 8.18 -7.06
N ASP A 77 2.98 8.45 -6.73
CA ASP A 77 2.53 9.76 -6.27
C ASP A 77 3.15 10.14 -4.92
N TYR A 78 3.25 9.19 -3.97
CA TYR A 78 3.99 9.40 -2.73
C TYR A 78 5.48 9.69 -3.01
N GLU A 79 6.12 8.94 -3.91
CA GLU A 79 7.53 9.13 -4.27
C GLU A 79 7.75 10.51 -4.95
N ARG A 80 6.87 10.92 -5.88
CA ARG A 80 6.90 12.25 -6.51
C ARG A 80 6.66 13.37 -5.49
N MET A 81 5.73 13.17 -4.57
CA MET A 81 5.46 14.12 -3.50
C MET A 81 6.67 14.23 -2.57
N GLN A 82 7.29 13.11 -2.19
CA GLN A 82 8.48 13.09 -1.36
C GLN A 82 9.68 13.76 -2.07
N GLN A 83 9.88 13.52 -3.36
CA GLN A 83 10.89 14.23 -4.16
C GLN A 83 10.62 15.74 -4.23
N ARG A 84 9.36 16.17 -4.31
CA ARG A 84 9.02 17.62 -4.25
C ARG A 84 9.41 18.26 -2.92
N PHE A 85 9.36 17.52 -1.81
CA PHE A 85 9.78 18.04 -0.50
C PHE A 85 11.30 18.04 -0.30
N ASP A 86 12.03 17.17 -0.99
CA ASP A 86 13.51 17.06 -0.92
C ASP A 86 14.23 18.30 -1.51
N TRP A 87 13.65 18.95 -2.54
CA TRP A 87 14.20 20.20 -3.10
C TRP A 87 13.92 21.47 -2.26
N GLY A 88 13.27 21.33 -1.09
CA GLY A 88 12.91 22.45 -0.21
C GLY A 88 13.94 22.78 0.88
N GLU A 89 14.96 21.95 1.10
CA GLU A 89 15.91 22.11 2.21
C GLU A 89 17.15 22.98 1.88
N ASP A 90 17.39 23.33 0.62
CA ASP A 90 18.55 24.18 0.24
C ASP A 90 18.39 25.66 0.64
N SER A 91 17.23 26.08 1.18
CA SER A 91 16.97 27.49 1.56
C SER A 91 17.33 27.83 3.01
N ILE A 92 17.80 26.87 3.83
CA ILE A 92 18.10 27.10 5.26
C ILE A 92 19.49 27.73 5.53
N TYR A 93 20.35 27.90 4.53
CA TYR A 93 21.74 28.35 4.73
C TYR A 93 22.06 29.81 4.39
N ASN A 94 21.09 30.74 4.35
CA ASN A 94 21.43 32.18 4.29
C ASN A 94 20.43 33.02 5.10
N GLN A 95 20.59 33.03 6.42
CA GLN A 95 20.04 34.06 7.30
C GLN A 95 21.21 34.76 8.00
N ASP A 96 21.94 35.58 7.25
CA ASP A 96 22.90 36.50 7.86
C ASP A 96 22.14 37.62 8.58
N ALA A 97 22.48 37.83 9.84
CA ALA A 97 21.88 38.84 10.70
C ALA A 97 22.22 40.26 10.19
N ILE A 98 21.19 41.07 9.93
CA ILE A 98 21.37 42.52 9.70
C ILE A 98 21.64 43.17 11.06
N GLU A 99 22.89 43.53 11.33
CA GLU A 99 23.24 44.36 12.47
C GLU A 99 22.72 45.80 12.26
N LEU A 100 21.68 46.18 12.98
CA LEU A 100 21.24 47.56 13.07
C LEU A 100 22.21 48.31 13.99
N SER A 101 23.10 49.12 13.40
CA SER A 101 23.94 50.03 14.18
C SER A 101 23.06 50.97 15.00
N ALA A 102 23.19 50.85 16.32
CA ALA A 102 22.54 51.72 17.29
C ALA A 102 23.02 53.15 17.06
N GLY A 103 22.07 54.06 16.86
CA GLY A 103 22.34 55.49 16.67
C GLY A 103 23.05 56.12 17.88
N ARG A 104 23.83 57.16 17.57
CA ARG A 104 24.07 58.30 18.45
C ARG A 104 23.93 59.57 17.63
#